data_AF-A0A972Y9G5-F1
#
_entry.id   AF-A0A972Y9G5-F1
#
_cell.length_a   1.000
_cell.length_b   1.000
_cell.length_c   1.000
_cell.angle_alpha   90.00
_cell.angle_beta   90.00
_cell.angle_gamma   90.00
#
_symmetry.space_group_name_H-M   'P 1'
#
loop_
_entity.id
_entity.type
_entity.pdbx_description
1 polymer ?
#
loop_
_entity_poly.entity_id
_entity_poly.type
_entity_poly.pdbx_seq_one_letter_code
_entity_poly.pdbx_strand_id
1 'polypeptide(L)'
;LVIIAHRCRSTHHYIAFDALQLLGGDHAGDWKNLLLKHHTALLKGAKAPDAEFKDFQHHVLHVEDGEWGGARDAAMDWYGKAVAALRAEKWNKAAYALGVLTHYYADPIQPFHTAQTEEEGAIHRALEWSIAKSRDTIKALIDLRGYPHVHAGSETGFVADMVLAGAKYSNPHYQTFIDHYDLHKGVANPPEGLDQTLLDILADLIAYATSGVAVLFQRAFAEAAVKPPKVDLDLPGYFAALDIPIRRITKRMADAKDRKTVQAMYDEFLATGKVIKTLPADDKKIRALHCKQILRQPVEWLDAMPIRPIGTKHVPLPEHPQPVTYELKVVPIAKDSSTLAADRTPTVTPDPDVFEEAPVIEPIAAAEPISTPPPPEQQAVETASAAEAMLAELEAVNGPEPEVEAELEPVEAAAEPVSAPAEIVEKAPVEVTLEASDPADTPKSEPEPEVDAVSKLSRGSPVVDAPSIGPKTAKRLEAVSIYTIGDLLDADVDETATALNVRYIKAKTLTDWQDQTRLMVDAPGLRVLDSQILVGAGIRNVDDLANASAKTVLTAATSFLDTPQGARVLWGGENNVDRQEVEGWIGLAKAAQA
;
A
#
# COMPACT_ATOMS: atom_id res chain seq x y z
N LEU A 1 -4.98 9.56 25.87
CA LEU A 1 -6.30 10.23 25.97
C LEU A 1 -6.23 11.67 25.47
N VAL A 2 -5.56 12.55 26.19
CA VAL A 2 -5.25 13.93 25.77
C VAL A 2 -4.49 13.97 24.45
N ILE A 3 -3.55 13.05 24.26
CA ILE A 3 -2.75 12.93 23.03
C ILE A 3 -3.66 12.64 21.82
N ILE A 4 -4.63 11.75 21.96
CA ILE A 4 -5.58 11.41 20.88
C ILE A 4 -6.40 12.65 20.51
N ALA A 5 -6.93 13.37 21.51
CA ALA A 5 -7.75 14.55 21.27
C ALA A 5 -6.96 15.76 20.72
N HIS A 6 -5.67 15.90 21.09
CA HIS A 6 -4.93 17.16 20.87
C HIS A 6 -3.64 17.06 20.06
N ARG A 7 -3.15 15.85 19.75
CA ARG A 7 -1.89 15.61 19.00
C ARG A 7 -2.08 14.75 17.76
N CYS A 8 -3.08 13.86 17.73
CA CYS A 8 -3.43 13.14 16.50
C CYS A 8 -3.97 14.12 15.43
N ARG A 9 -3.54 13.93 14.18
CA ARG A 9 -3.81 14.86 13.06
C ARG A 9 -4.10 14.14 11.74
N SER A 10 -3.91 12.84 11.67
CA SER A 10 -4.16 11.99 10.51
C SER A 10 -4.86 10.71 10.96
N THR A 11 -5.49 10.01 10.02
CA THR A 11 -6.12 8.71 10.27
C THR A 11 -5.11 7.71 10.85
N HIS A 12 -3.88 7.62 10.33
CA HIS A 12 -2.81 6.77 10.89
C HIS A 12 -2.47 7.09 12.34
N HIS A 13 -2.44 8.37 12.73
CA HIS A 13 -2.25 8.72 14.15
C HIS A 13 -3.39 8.17 15.01
N TYR A 14 -4.63 8.25 14.54
CA TYR A 14 -5.77 7.72 15.29
C TYR A 14 -5.71 6.19 15.40
N ILE A 15 -5.43 5.48 14.30
CA ILE A 15 -5.27 4.02 14.29
C ILE A 15 -4.19 3.60 15.29
N ALA A 16 -3.00 4.20 15.24
CA ALA A 16 -1.88 3.85 16.12
C ALA A 16 -2.24 3.99 17.62
N PHE A 17 -2.96 5.07 17.98
CA PHE A 17 -3.30 5.32 19.38
C PHE A 17 -4.56 4.60 19.85
N ASP A 18 -5.52 4.36 18.97
CA ASP A 18 -6.69 3.53 19.28
C ASP A 18 -6.28 2.07 19.47
N ALA A 19 -5.27 1.58 18.73
CA ALA A 19 -4.68 0.26 18.94
C ALA A 19 -4.06 0.11 20.34
N LEU A 20 -3.47 1.17 20.91
CA LEU A 20 -2.98 1.15 22.30
C LEU A 20 -4.09 0.91 23.34
N GLN A 21 -5.34 1.18 22.98
CA GLN A 21 -6.50 0.91 23.85
C GLN A 21 -6.94 -0.56 23.80
N LEU A 22 -6.49 -1.30 22.78
CA LEU A 22 -6.83 -2.71 22.56
C LEU A 22 -5.77 -3.68 23.06
N LEU A 23 -4.63 -3.18 23.55
CA LEU A 23 -3.60 -4.02 24.14
C LEU A 23 -4.17 -4.82 25.32
N GLY A 24 -3.86 -6.11 25.36
CA GLY A 24 -4.20 -7.02 26.46
C GLY A 24 -2.97 -7.72 27.06
N GLY A 25 -3.16 -8.33 28.22
CA GLY A 25 -2.15 -9.06 28.99
C GLY A 25 -1.55 -8.26 30.15
N ASP A 26 -0.79 -8.94 31.01
CA ASP A 26 -0.30 -8.42 32.31
C ASP A 26 0.42 -7.07 32.24
N HIS A 27 1.14 -6.83 31.14
CA HIS A 27 1.97 -5.63 30.94
C HIS A 27 1.35 -4.60 29.97
N ALA A 28 0.11 -4.79 29.51
CA ALA A 28 -0.48 -3.90 28.51
C ALA A 28 -0.61 -2.45 28.99
N GLY A 29 -0.88 -2.23 30.29
CA GLY A 29 -0.86 -0.90 30.91
C GLY A 29 0.48 -0.20 30.85
N ASP A 30 1.54 -0.93 31.17
CA ASP A 30 2.90 -0.40 31.17
C ASP A 30 3.37 -0.11 29.74
N TRP A 31 3.09 -0.99 28.78
CA TRP A 31 3.36 -0.75 27.36
C TRP A 31 2.64 0.47 26.81
N LYS A 32 1.35 0.62 27.13
CA LYS A 32 0.57 1.80 26.75
C LYS A 32 1.21 3.05 27.33
N ASN A 33 1.55 3.08 28.62
CA ASN A 33 2.14 4.25 29.26
C ASN A 33 3.51 4.60 28.66
N LEU A 34 4.33 3.59 28.33
CA LEU A 34 5.61 3.77 27.66
C LEU A 34 5.45 4.43 26.28
N LEU A 35 4.54 3.93 25.45
CA LEU A 35 4.30 4.50 24.13
C LEU A 35 3.62 5.87 24.20
N LEU A 36 2.81 6.14 25.23
CA LEU A 36 2.29 7.47 25.50
C LEU A 36 3.42 8.44 25.89
N LYS A 37 4.39 8.02 26.71
CA LYS A 37 5.58 8.82 27.01
C LYS A 37 6.35 9.16 25.73
N HIS A 38 6.53 8.19 24.83
CA HIS A 38 7.21 8.35 23.54
C HIS A 38 6.28 8.75 22.37
N HIS A 39 5.11 9.33 22.65
CA HIS A 39 4.10 9.64 21.63
C HIS A 39 4.59 10.49 20.46
N THR A 40 5.54 11.41 20.68
CA THR A 40 6.04 12.28 19.61
C THR A 40 6.75 11.47 18.54
N ALA A 41 7.54 10.47 18.94
CA ALA A 41 8.17 9.54 18.01
C ALA A 41 7.14 8.64 17.32
N LEU A 42 6.16 8.11 18.06
CA LEU A 42 5.09 7.30 17.48
C LEU A 42 4.28 8.06 16.40
N LEU A 43 3.88 9.30 16.71
CA LEU A 43 3.19 10.19 15.76
C LEU A 43 4.08 10.53 14.56
N LYS A 44 5.35 10.85 14.79
CA LYS A 44 6.29 11.14 13.70
C LYS A 44 6.43 9.93 12.77
N GLY A 45 6.63 8.73 13.33
CA GLY A 45 6.73 7.49 12.57
C GLY A 45 5.48 7.20 11.74
N ALA A 46 4.28 7.36 12.30
CA ALA A 46 3.01 7.12 11.61
C ALA A 46 2.71 8.09 10.45
N LYS A 47 3.55 9.10 10.23
CA LYS A 47 3.45 10.08 9.15
C LYS A 47 4.70 10.12 8.25
N ALA A 48 5.80 9.55 8.71
CA ALA A 48 7.08 9.63 8.00
C ALA A 48 7.03 9.05 6.58
N PRO A 49 6.30 7.95 6.29
CA PRO A 49 6.19 7.45 4.91
C PRO A 49 5.66 8.49 3.92
N ASP A 50 4.58 9.21 4.25
CA ASP A 50 4.03 10.29 3.41
C ASP A 50 4.92 11.52 3.34
N ALA A 51 5.43 11.95 4.51
CA ALA A 51 6.01 13.27 4.66
C ALA A 51 7.49 13.32 4.29
N GLU A 52 8.21 12.22 4.55
CA GLU A 52 9.67 12.17 4.57
C GLU A 52 10.19 11.13 3.58
N PHE A 53 9.74 9.87 3.67
CA PHE A 53 10.30 8.79 2.85
C PHE A 53 9.86 8.89 1.39
N LYS A 54 8.57 9.19 1.18
CA LYS A 54 7.97 9.34 -0.16
C LYS A 54 8.24 8.14 -1.07
N ASP A 55 8.30 6.97 -0.46
CA ASP A 55 8.45 5.68 -1.10
C ASP A 55 7.08 5.15 -1.52
N PHE A 56 6.35 5.95 -2.30
CA PHE A 56 4.92 5.79 -2.56
C PHE A 56 4.49 4.35 -2.91
N GLN A 57 5.30 3.58 -3.67
CA GLN A 57 4.96 2.18 -4.03
C GLN A 57 4.84 1.26 -2.79
N HIS A 58 5.47 1.59 -1.68
CA HIS A 58 5.36 0.86 -0.42
C HIS A 58 4.03 1.09 0.31
N HIS A 59 3.19 2.02 -0.13
CA HIS A 59 1.89 2.31 0.46
C HIS A 59 0.80 1.39 -0.13
N VAL A 60 1.04 0.86 -1.32
CA VAL A 60 0.04 0.07 -2.05
C VAL A 60 0.34 -1.43 -2.02
N LEU A 61 -0.73 -2.22 -2.16
CA LEU A 61 -0.70 -3.64 -2.43
C LEU A 61 -1.89 -4.03 -3.34
N HIS A 62 -1.66 -4.02 -4.63
CA HIS A 62 -2.67 -4.35 -5.64
C HIS A 62 -2.89 -5.86 -5.69
N VAL A 63 -4.03 -6.31 -5.16
CA VAL A 63 -4.26 -7.75 -4.96
C VAL A 63 -4.51 -8.50 -6.26
N GLU A 64 -5.11 -7.84 -7.25
CA GLU A 64 -5.42 -8.44 -8.56
C GLU A 64 -4.27 -8.30 -9.57
N ASP A 65 -3.33 -7.37 -9.33
CA ASP A 65 -2.16 -7.14 -10.19
C ASP A 65 -0.95 -7.99 -9.76
N GLY A 66 -1.20 -9.23 -9.32
CA GLY A 66 -0.14 -10.13 -8.84
C GLY A 66 0.52 -9.68 -7.53
N GLU A 67 -0.26 -9.08 -6.62
CA GLU A 67 0.21 -8.53 -5.34
C GLU A 67 1.25 -7.40 -5.53
N TRP A 68 1.07 -6.60 -6.59
CA TRP A 68 1.99 -5.53 -6.95
C TRP A 68 1.98 -4.38 -5.93
N GLY A 69 3.14 -3.87 -5.59
CA GLY A 69 3.32 -2.85 -4.56
C GLY A 69 4.46 -3.23 -3.62
N GLY A 70 4.54 -2.60 -2.46
CA GLY A 70 5.62 -2.85 -1.50
C GLY A 70 5.21 -2.85 -0.03
N ALA A 71 3.92 -2.71 0.27
CA ALA A 71 3.45 -2.62 1.66
C ALA A 71 3.81 -3.84 2.51
N ARG A 72 3.79 -5.05 1.94
CA ARG A 72 4.16 -6.28 2.65
C ARG A 72 5.61 -6.24 3.14
N ASP A 73 6.53 -5.86 2.25
CA ASP A 73 7.96 -5.83 2.54
C ASP A 73 8.30 -4.67 3.48
N ALA A 74 7.70 -3.50 3.27
CA ALA A 74 7.88 -2.34 4.14
C ALA A 74 7.37 -2.60 5.56
N ALA A 75 6.18 -3.18 5.72
CA ALA A 75 5.65 -3.54 7.03
C ALA A 75 6.54 -4.59 7.73
N MET A 76 6.99 -5.64 7.03
CA MET A 76 7.91 -6.63 7.59
C MET A 76 9.23 -6.02 8.08
N ASP A 77 9.84 -5.15 7.28
CA ASP A 77 11.10 -4.49 7.61
C ASP A 77 10.95 -3.60 8.85
N TRP A 78 9.90 -2.78 8.89
CA TRP A 78 9.64 -1.90 10.04
C TRP A 78 9.21 -2.65 11.28
N TYR A 79 8.54 -3.80 11.14
CA TYR A 79 8.30 -4.72 12.24
C TYR A 79 9.62 -5.24 12.83
N GLY A 80 10.55 -5.72 11.98
CA GLY A 80 11.87 -6.17 12.41
C GLY A 80 12.66 -5.07 13.13
N LYS A 81 12.64 -3.84 12.59
CA LYS A 81 13.27 -2.66 13.23
C LYS A 81 12.64 -2.33 14.58
N ALA A 82 11.31 -2.43 14.70
CA ALA A 82 10.61 -2.22 15.96
C ALA A 82 11.04 -3.26 17.01
N VAL A 83 11.04 -4.54 16.66
CA VAL A 83 11.48 -5.63 17.55
C VAL A 83 12.95 -5.46 17.97
N ALA A 84 13.84 -5.12 17.04
CA ALA A 84 15.25 -4.87 17.33
C ALA A 84 15.43 -3.69 18.29
N ALA A 85 14.70 -2.59 18.08
CA ALA A 85 14.75 -1.43 18.96
C ALA A 85 14.17 -1.73 20.36
N LEU A 86 13.10 -2.54 20.45
CA LEU A 86 12.54 -3.02 21.71
C LEU A 86 13.54 -3.89 22.48
N ARG A 87 14.19 -4.87 21.81
CA ARG A 87 15.23 -5.73 22.41
C ARG A 87 16.41 -4.93 22.95
N ALA A 88 16.78 -3.85 22.24
CA ALA A 88 17.85 -2.95 22.65
C ALA A 88 17.39 -1.88 23.67
N GLU A 89 16.15 -1.94 24.16
CA GLU A 89 15.55 -0.98 25.09
C GLU A 89 15.61 0.49 24.59
N LYS A 90 15.72 0.68 23.27
CA LYS A 90 15.72 2.01 22.62
C LYS A 90 14.27 2.47 22.43
N TRP A 91 13.57 2.75 23.52
CA TRP A 91 12.11 2.99 23.56
C TRP A 91 11.61 4.07 22.60
N ASN A 92 12.34 5.17 22.46
CA ASN A 92 11.98 6.24 21.53
C ASN A 92 12.03 5.77 20.06
N LYS A 93 13.04 4.98 19.71
CA LYS A 93 13.16 4.36 18.38
C LYS A 93 12.12 3.29 18.15
N ALA A 94 11.85 2.47 19.16
CA ALA A 94 10.80 1.46 19.09
C ALA A 94 9.44 2.12 18.81
N ALA A 95 9.12 3.21 19.52
CA ALA A 95 7.91 3.98 19.27
C ALA A 95 7.85 4.54 17.84
N TYR A 96 8.95 5.11 17.33
CA TYR A 96 9.03 5.57 15.95
C TYR A 96 8.78 4.44 14.95
N ALA A 97 9.50 3.31 15.07
CA ALA A 97 9.38 2.18 14.17
C ALA A 97 7.98 1.54 14.20
N LEU A 98 7.36 1.42 15.38
CA LEU A 98 5.97 0.97 15.53
C LEU A 98 4.97 1.94 14.85
N GLY A 99 5.27 3.24 14.88
CA GLY A 99 4.51 4.26 14.16
C GLY A 99 4.58 4.03 12.65
N VAL A 100 5.78 3.86 12.11
CA VAL A 100 5.97 3.58 10.69
C VAL A 100 5.29 2.27 10.28
N LEU A 101 5.45 1.21 11.07
CA LEU A 101 4.76 -0.07 10.85
C LEU A 101 3.24 0.12 10.76
N THR A 102 2.66 0.95 11.63
CA THR A 102 1.21 1.23 11.62
C THR A 102 0.76 1.81 10.28
N HIS A 103 1.58 2.67 9.68
CA HIS A 103 1.29 3.29 8.40
C HIS A 103 1.20 2.23 7.29
N TYR A 104 2.30 1.52 7.02
CA TYR A 104 2.35 0.51 5.95
C TYR A 104 1.40 -0.69 6.17
N TYR A 105 1.02 -0.97 7.42
CA TYR A 105 -0.01 -1.98 7.67
C TYR A 105 -1.42 -1.46 7.34
N ALA A 106 -1.69 -0.19 7.61
CA ALA A 106 -3.03 0.39 7.46
C ALA A 106 -3.35 0.81 6.03
N ASP A 107 -2.36 1.26 5.23
CA ASP A 107 -2.63 1.76 3.87
C ASP A 107 -3.36 0.72 3.02
N PRO A 108 -2.91 -0.54 2.89
CA PRO A 108 -3.61 -1.52 2.06
C PRO A 108 -4.98 -1.94 2.61
N ILE A 109 -5.35 -1.53 3.82
CA ILE A 109 -6.69 -1.78 4.38
C ILE A 109 -7.67 -0.67 3.93
N GLN A 110 -7.17 0.42 3.36
CA GLN A 110 -7.98 1.39 2.63
C GLN A 110 -8.10 0.91 1.16
N PRO A 111 -9.32 0.84 0.58
CA PRO A 111 -9.52 0.19 -0.72
C PRO A 111 -8.67 0.75 -1.86
N PHE A 112 -8.53 2.08 -1.99
CA PHE A 112 -7.76 2.75 -3.05
C PHE A 112 -6.25 2.47 -3.01
N HIS A 113 -5.72 1.83 -1.97
CA HIS A 113 -4.34 1.34 -1.96
C HIS A 113 -4.22 -0.12 -2.45
N THR A 114 -5.29 -0.69 -3.03
CA THR A 114 -5.35 -2.11 -3.44
C THR A 114 -5.64 -2.37 -4.92
N ALA A 115 -5.77 -1.32 -5.72
CA ALA A 115 -5.86 -1.36 -7.17
C ALA A 115 -5.59 0.06 -7.70
N GLN A 116 -5.62 0.24 -9.02
CA GLN A 116 -5.45 1.56 -9.64
C GLN A 116 -6.43 1.77 -10.78
N THR A 117 -7.16 2.88 -10.77
CA THR A 117 -7.95 3.35 -11.92
C THR A 117 -7.91 4.86 -12.07
N GLU A 118 -8.35 5.35 -13.24
CA GLU A 118 -8.40 6.80 -13.50
C GLU A 118 -9.55 7.49 -12.74
N GLU A 119 -10.64 6.76 -12.46
CA GLU A 119 -11.73 7.28 -11.61
C GLU A 119 -11.24 7.54 -10.19
N GLU A 120 -10.48 6.59 -9.64
CA GLU A 120 -9.87 6.70 -8.32
C GLU A 120 -8.92 7.89 -8.26
N GLY A 121 -8.04 8.07 -9.24
CA GLY A 121 -7.16 9.25 -9.30
C GLY A 121 -7.91 10.60 -9.26
N ALA A 122 -9.14 10.67 -9.79
CA ALA A 122 -9.96 11.87 -9.74
C ALA A 122 -10.53 12.17 -8.34
N ILE A 123 -10.67 11.16 -7.48
CA ILE A 123 -11.39 11.26 -6.20
C ILE A 123 -10.57 10.91 -4.97
N HIS A 124 -9.42 10.23 -5.12
CA HIS A 124 -8.63 9.65 -4.03
C HIS A 124 -8.39 10.67 -2.93
N ARG A 125 -7.77 11.80 -3.28
CA ARG A 125 -7.42 12.83 -2.30
C ARG A 125 -8.63 13.47 -1.62
N ALA A 126 -9.73 13.63 -2.37
CA ALA A 126 -10.96 14.17 -1.83
C ALA A 126 -11.57 13.18 -0.83
N LEU A 127 -11.60 11.89 -1.15
CA LEU A 127 -12.10 10.83 -0.28
C LEU A 127 -11.31 10.74 1.02
N GLU A 128 -9.97 10.74 0.96
CA GLU A 128 -9.12 10.73 2.17
C GLU A 128 -9.40 11.93 3.07
N TRP A 129 -9.57 13.12 2.47
CA TRP A 129 -9.92 14.32 3.22
C TRP A 129 -11.28 14.18 3.90
N SER A 130 -12.27 13.62 3.20
CA SER A 130 -13.61 13.33 3.72
C SER A 130 -13.60 12.31 4.86
N ILE A 131 -12.76 11.28 4.78
CA ILE A 131 -12.52 10.31 5.87
C ILE A 131 -11.93 11.02 7.09
N ALA A 132 -10.89 11.84 6.89
CA ALA A 132 -10.25 12.57 7.98
C ALA A 132 -11.21 13.55 8.68
N LYS A 133 -12.14 14.17 7.93
CA LYS A 133 -13.19 15.04 8.49
C LYS A 133 -14.33 14.29 9.15
N SER A 134 -14.53 13.02 8.81
CA SER A 134 -15.61 12.16 9.34
C SER A 134 -15.16 11.27 10.49
N ARG A 135 -13.97 11.48 11.03
CA ARG A 135 -13.36 10.68 12.10
C ARG A 135 -14.30 10.42 13.28
N ASP A 136 -15.02 11.44 13.76
CA ASP A 136 -15.87 11.30 14.93
C ASP A 136 -17.09 10.41 14.67
N THR A 137 -17.70 10.55 13.49
CA THR A 137 -18.78 9.68 13.01
C THR A 137 -18.29 8.24 12.89
N ILE A 138 -17.15 8.03 12.22
CA ILE A 138 -16.60 6.69 12.01
C ILE A 138 -16.26 6.04 13.36
N LYS A 139 -15.63 6.79 14.28
CA LYS A 139 -15.32 6.27 15.61
C LYS A 139 -16.56 5.90 16.42
N ALA A 140 -17.63 6.71 16.33
CA ALA A 140 -18.90 6.39 16.99
C ALA A 140 -19.52 5.09 16.46
N LEU A 141 -19.43 4.84 15.14
CA LEU A 141 -19.85 3.58 14.52
C LEU A 141 -19.01 2.40 15.00
N ILE A 142 -17.68 2.57 15.07
CA ILE A 142 -16.78 1.53 15.62
C ILE A 142 -17.15 1.20 17.06
N ASP A 143 -17.38 2.21 17.91
CA ASP A 143 -17.75 1.98 19.32
C ASP A 143 -19.10 1.28 19.47
N LEU A 144 -20.02 1.47 18.53
CA LEU A 144 -21.32 0.78 18.52
C LEU A 144 -21.17 -0.69 18.10
N ARG A 145 -20.30 -0.97 17.13
CA ARG A 145 -20.16 -2.28 16.49
C ARG A 145 -19.07 -3.16 17.10
N GLY A 146 -18.13 -2.57 17.82
CA GLY A 146 -16.95 -3.23 18.36
C GLY A 146 -15.84 -3.47 17.33
N TYR A 147 -14.69 -3.88 17.85
CA TYR A 147 -13.51 -4.22 17.05
C TYR A 147 -13.51 -5.71 16.68
N PRO A 148 -13.15 -6.08 15.43
CA PRO A 148 -13.06 -7.47 15.03
C PRO A 148 -11.83 -8.13 15.65
N HIS A 149 -11.86 -9.46 15.73
CA HIS A 149 -10.66 -10.23 16.06
C HIS A 149 -9.81 -10.43 14.80
N VAL A 150 -8.51 -10.15 14.89
CA VAL A 150 -7.56 -10.29 13.78
C VAL A 150 -6.50 -11.32 14.17
N HIS A 151 -6.31 -12.32 13.32
CA HIS A 151 -5.31 -13.37 13.54
C HIS A 151 -4.00 -13.01 12.86
N ALA A 152 -2.89 -13.11 13.60
CA ALA A 152 -1.56 -12.98 13.01
C ALA A 152 -1.10 -14.27 12.33
N GLY A 153 -1.57 -15.46 12.72
CA GLY A 153 -0.94 -16.73 12.34
C GLY A 153 0.37 -16.98 13.11
N SER A 154 1.02 -18.14 12.95
CA SER A 154 2.23 -18.53 13.71
C SER A 154 3.54 -18.37 12.94
N GLU A 155 3.48 -18.31 11.61
CA GLU A 155 4.64 -18.40 10.73
C GLU A 155 5.53 -17.15 10.74
N THR A 156 6.74 -17.27 10.21
CA THR A 156 7.72 -16.16 10.14
C THR A 156 7.29 -15.04 9.17
N GLY A 157 6.44 -15.33 8.19
CA GLY A 157 5.90 -14.37 7.21
C GLY A 157 4.66 -13.61 7.68
N PHE A 158 4.25 -13.77 8.94
CA PHE A 158 2.94 -13.36 9.42
C PHE A 158 2.60 -11.88 9.19
N VAL A 159 3.58 -10.96 9.27
CA VAL A 159 3.33 -9.53 9.06
C VAL A 159 2.89 -9.27 7.62
N ALA A 160 3.61 -9.85 6.65
CA ALA A 160 3.23 -9.76 5.24
C ALA A 160 1.91 -10.47 4.94
N ASP A 161 1.58 -11.54 5.66
CA ASP A 161 0.32 -12.25 5.51
C ASP A 161 -0.85 -11.44 6.11
N MET A 162 -0.64 -10.76 7.23
CA MET A 162 -1.61 -9.83 7.80
C MET A 162 -1.88 -8.64 6.87
N VAL A 163 -0.83 -8.07 6.25
CA VAL A 163 -0.99 -6.99 5.25
C VAL A 163 -1.79 -7.50 4.05
N LEU A 164 -1.45 -8.68 3.52
CA LEU A 164 -2.16 -9.28 2.40
C LEU A 164 -3.62 -9.59 2.74
N ALA A 165 -3.89 -10.10 3.95
CA ALA A 165 -5.24 -10.37 4.42
C ALA A 165 -6.06 -9.07 4.53
N GLY A 166 -5.46 -7.99 5.02
CA GLY A 166 -6.06 -6.66 5.05
C GLY A 166 -6.41 -6.14 3.65
N ALA A 167 -5.47 -6.24 2.70
CA ALA A 167 -5.70 -5.84 1.31
C ALA A 167 -6.78 -6.66 0.62
N LYS A 168 -6.80 -7.98 0.83
CA LYS A 168 -7.86 -8.85 0.30
C LYS A 168 -9.22 -8.57 0.93
N TYR A 169 -9.25 -8.12 2.18
CA TYR A 169 -10.48 -7.75 2.86
C TYR A 169 -11.04 -6.40 2.36
N SER A 170 -10.17 -5.44 2.03
CA SER A 170 -10.57 -4.10 1.59
C SER A 170 -10.86 -4.02 0.08
N ASN A 171 -10.13 -4.76 -0.75
CA ASN A 171 -10.21 -4.67 -2.22
C ASN A 171 -11.62 -4.89 -2.82
N PRO A 172 -12.47 -5.81 -2.33
CA PRO A 172 -13.83 -5.95 -2.83
C PRO A 172 -14.69 -4.67 -2.72
N HIS A 173 -14.28 -3.72 -1.87
CA HIS A 173 -14.94 -2.42 -1.71
C HIS A 173 -14.39 -1.33 -2.62
N TYR A 174 -13.33 -1.59 -3.41
CA TYR A 174 -12.68 -0.60 -4.27
C TYR A 174 -13.68 0.08 -5.23
N GLN A 175 -14.43 -0.71 -6.01
CA GLN A 175 -15.42 -0.17 -6.92
C GLN A 175 -16.61 0.45 -6.17
N THR A 176 -16.96 -0.06 -4.99
CA THR A 176 -18.00 0.56 -4.14
C THR A 176 -17.60 1.99 -3.76
N PHE A 177 -16.33 2.24 -3.45
CA PHE A 177 -15.85 3.59 -3.13
C PHE A 177 -15.97 4.54 -4.32
N ILE A 178 -15.63 4.09 -5.53
CA ILE A 178 -15.81 4.86 -6.76
C ILE A 178 -17.30 5.15 -7.02
N ASP A 179 -18.16 4.14 -6.86
CA ASP A 179 -19.58 4.25 -7.18
C ASP A 179 -20.35 5.13 -6.18
N HIS A 180 -19.93 5.18 -4.91
CA HIS A 180 -20.69 5.82 -3.84
C HIS A 180 -20.14 7.18 -3.39
N TYR A 181 -18.88 7.50 -3.71
CA TYR A 181 -18.30 8.77 -3.29
C TYR A 181 -18.80 9.92 -4.19
N ASP A 182 -19.40 10.94 -3.57
CA ASP A 182 -19.84 12.16 -4.28
C ASP A 182 -18.72 13.21 -4.22
N LEU A 183 -17.98 13.34 -5.33
CA LEU A 183 -16.89 14.30 -5.46
C LEU A 183 -17.37 15.76 -5.29
N HIS A 184 -18.51 16.12 -5.88
CA HIS A 184 -19.03 17.49 -5.83
C HIS A 184 -19.33 17.91 -4.40
N LYS A 185 -20.00 17.03 -3.64
CA LYS A 185 -20.25 17.26 -2.21
C LYS A 185 -18.99 17.20 -1.38
N GLY A 186 -18.12 16.21 -1.59
CA GLY A 186 -16.89 16.04 -0.82
C GLY A 186 -15.91 17.21 -0.96
N VAL A 187 -15.90 17.89 -2.11
CA VAL A 187 -15.10 19.12 -2.29
C VAL A 187 -15.70 20.29 -1.51
N ALA A 188 -17.03 20.44 -1.55
CA ALA A 188 -17.74 21.54 -0.89
C ALA A 188 -17.80 21.38 0.65
N ASN A 189 -18.22 20.20 1.10
CA ASN A 189 -18.32 19.78 2.50
C ASN A 189 -17.87 18.31 2.63
N PRO A 190 -16.61 18.04 3.04
CA PRO A 190 -16.01 16.70 2.94
C PRO A 190 -16.84 15.56 3.53
N PRO A 191 -17.41 15.66 4.75
CA PRO A 191 -18.28 14.61 5.27
C PRO A 191 -19.49 14.26 4.39
N GLU A 192 -20.03 15.21 3.62
CA GLU A 192 -21.18 14.98 2.74
C GLU A 192 -20.83 14.19 1.46
N GLY A 193 -19.54 14.05 1.14
CA GLY A 193 -19.09 13.15 0.07
C GLY A 193 -19.26 11.66 0.42
N LEU A 194 -19.36 11.33 1.71
CA LEU A 194 -19.56 9.98 2.21
C LEU A 194 -21.04 9.71 2.46
N ASP A 195 -21.58 8.64 1.87
CA ASP A 195 -22.89 8.12 2.25
C ASP A 195 -22.82 7.10 3.39
N GLN A 196 -23.99 6.60 3.81
CA GLN A 196 -24.05 5.60 4.89
C GLN A 196 -23.32 4.30 4.52
N THR A 197 -23.35 3.88 3.25
CA THR A 197 -22.66 2.68 2.77
C THR A 197 -21.16 2.83 2.95
N LEU A 198 -20.58 3.97 2.56
CA LEU A 198 -19.16 4.25 2.77
C LEU A 198 -18.80 4.36 4.24
N LEU A 199 -19.60 5.04 5.06
CA LEU A 199 -19.36 5.16 6.50
C LEU A 199 -19.35 3.80 7.20
N ASP A 200 -20.23 2.89 6.78
CA ASP A 200 -20.32 1.55 7.33
C ASP A 200 -19.09 0.71 7.00
N ILE A 201 -18.65 0.73 5.73
CA ILE A 201 -17.44 0.02 5.30
C ILE A 201 -16.20 0.62 5.96
N LEU A 202 -16.08 1.96 5.99
CA LEU A 202 -14.97 2.65 6.63
C LEU A 202 -14.86 2.33 8.11
N ALA A 203 -15.98 2.24 8.83
CA ALA A 203 -15.99 1.84 10.22
C ALA A 203 -15.42 0.42 10.41
N ASP A 204 -15.83 -0.54 9.58
CA ASP A 204 -15.34 -1.91 9.68
C ASP A 204 -13.86 -2.03 9.27
N LEU A 205 -13.42 -1.36 8.19
CA LEU A 205 -12.02 -1.36 7.74
C LEU A 205 -11.08 -0.67 8.74
N ILE A 206 -11.46 0.48 9.29
CA ILE A 206 -10.64 1.18 10.30
C ILE A 206 -10.62 0.39 11.61
N ALA A 207 -11.72 -0.28 11.99
CA ALA A 207 -11.72 -1.18 13.15
C ALA A 207 -10.77 -2.37 12.92
N TYR A 208 -10.80 -2.98 11.73
CA TYR A 208 -9.90 -4.07 11.34
C TYR A 208 -8.43 -3.64 11.39
N ALA A 209 -8.09 -2.50 10.79
CA ALA A 209 -6.73 -1.93 10.85
C ALA A 209 -6.29 -1.69 12.30
N THR A 210 -7.16 -1.10 13.12
CA THR A 210 -6.85 -0.83 14.54
C THR A 210 -6.59 -2.11 15.34
N SER A 211 -7.42 -3.15 15.16
CA SER A 211 -7.20 -4.46 15.77
C SER A 211 -5.90 -5.11 15.31
N GLY A 212 -5.61 -5.07 14.01
CA GLY A 212 -4.40 -5.65 13.45
C GLY A 212 -3.13 -4.98 13.96
N VAL A 213 -3.11 -3.64 14.09
CA VAL A 213 -2.00 -2.91 14.70
C VAL A 213 -1.80 -3.32 16.16
N ALA A 214 -2.88 -3.49 16.94
CA ALA A 214 -2.77 -3.94 18.32
C ALA A 214 -2.13 -5.34 18.41
N VAL A 215 -2.54 -6.26 17.53
CA VAL A 215 -1.96 -7.60 17.42
C VAL A 215 -0.48 -7.55 17.05
N LEU A 216 -0.10 -6.73 16.06
CA LEU A 216 1.30 -6.54 15.67
C LEU A 216 2.14 -5.99 16.83
N PHE A 217 1.62 -5.01 17.56
CA PHE A 217 2.31 -4.43 18.72
C PHE A 217 2.52 -5.47 19.81
N GLN A 218 1.45 -6.18 20.20
CA GLN A 218 1.55 -7.23 21.22
C GLN A 218 2.55 -8.32 20.84
N ARG A 219 2.55 -8.74 19.57
CA ARG A 219 3.51 -9.73 19.08
C ARG A 219 4.93 -9.17 19.09
N ALA A 220 5.13 -7.92 18.70
CA ALA A 220 6.45 -7.27 18.77
C ALA A 220 6.97 -7.22 20.21
N PHE A 221 6.13 -6.90 21.19
CA PHE A 221 6.50 -6.91 22.61
C PHE A 221 6.87 -8.32 23.09
N ALA A 222 6.06 -9.32 22.73
CA ALA A 222 6.31 -10.71 23.09
C ALA A 222 7.62 -11.24 22.46
N GLU A 223 7.84 -10.97 21.17
CA GLU A 223 9.03 -11.41 20.44
C GLU A 223 10.31 -10.69 20.86
N ALA A 224 10.18 -9.43 21.31
CA ALA A 224 11.30 -8.71 21.89
C ALA A 224 11.73 -9.28 23.24
N ALA A 225 10.86 -10.03 23.93
CA ALA A 225 11.14 -10.69 25.21
C ALA A 225 11.68 -9.74 26.30
N VAL A 226 11.26 -8.46 26.26
CA VAL A 226 11.60 -7.43 27.24
C VAL A 226 10.35 -7.03 28.04
N LYS A 227 10.56 -6.54 29.27
CA LYS A 227 9.49 -5.97 30.09
C LYS A 227 9.45 -4.45 29.91
N PRO A 228 8.27 -3.84 29.76
CA PRO A 228 8.18 -2.38 29.68
C PRO A 228 8.61 -1.77 31.02
N PRO A 229 9.44 -0.71 31.02
CA PRO A 229 9.69 0.03 32.25
C PRO A 229 8.41 0.71 32.72
N LYS A 230 8.19 0.72 34.03
CA LYS A 230 7.10 1.49 34.62
C LYS A 230 7.40 2.96 34.46
N VAL A 231 6.48 3.68 33.84
CA VAL A 231 6.58 5.12 33.63
C VAL A 231 5.35 5.80 34.19
N ASP A 232 5.59 6.71 35.13
CA ASP A 232 4.58 7.61 35.62
C ASP A 232 4.35 8.70 34.57
N LEU A 233 3.13 8.74 34.03
CA LEU A 233 2.71 9.85 33.18
C LEU A 233 2.39 11.03 34.11
N ASP A 234 3.32 11.98 34.24
CA ASP A 234 3.04 13.24 34.95
C ASP A 234 2.05 14.09 34.15
N LEU A 235 0.76 13.76 34.30
CA LEU A 235 -0.35 14.36 33.57
C LEU A 235 -0.40 15.90 33.71
N PRO A 236 -0.20 16.53 34.89
CA PRO A 236 -0.17 17.98 35.05
C PRO A 236 0.88 18.72 34.20
N GLY A 237 2.16 18.33 34.23
CA GLY A 237 3.19 18.91 33.37
C GLY A 237 2.93 18.67 31.88
N TYR A 238 2.32 17.52 31.56
CA TYR A 238 1.88 17.15 30.23
C TYR A 238 0.80 18.05 29.64
N PHE A 239 -0.12 18.55 30.48
CA PHE A 239 -1.18 19.48 30.09
C PHE A 239 -0.65 20.90 29.86
N ALA A 240 0.33 21.33 30.67
CA ALA A 240 0.97 22.64 30.54
C ALA A 240 1.75 22.79 29.22
N ALA A 241 2.36 21.70 28.72
CA ALA A 241 3.07 21.66 27.44
C ALA A 241 2.14 21.59 26.19
N LEU A 242 0.82 21.76 26.35
CA LEU A 242 -0.11 21.78 25.23
C LEU A 242 -0.29 23.19 24.63
N ASP A 243 0.50 23.53 23.61
CA ASP A 243 0.30 24.76 22.82
C ASP A 243 -0.99 24.74 21.98
N ILE A 244 -2.15 24.94 22.61
CA ILE A 244 -3.47 24.95 21.97
C ILE A 244 -3.57 26.00 20.83
N PRO A 245 -3.05 27.24 20.97
CA PRO A 245 -3.17 28.27 19.93
C PRO A 245 -2.40 27.91 18.64
N ILE A 246 -1.12 27.53 18.76
CA ILE A 246 -0.26 27.14 17.63
C ILE A 246 -0.87 25.94 16.86
N ARG A 247 -1.60 25.06 17.56
CA ARG A 247 -2.25 23.89 16.95
C ARG A 247 -3.48 24.20 16.15
N ARG A 248 -4.34 25.10 16.62
CA ARG A 248 -5.48 25.56 15.81
C ARG A 248 -4.97 26.15 14.50
N ILE A 249 -3.85 26.86 14.54
CA ILE A 249 -3.16 27.38 13.34
C ILE A 249 -2.66 26.22 12.47
N THR A 250 -1.91 25.26 13.04
CA THR A 250 -1.35 24.14 12.26
C THR A 250 -2.41 23.25 11.62
N LYS A 251 -3.50 22.93 12.35
CA LYS A 251 -4.65 22.17 11.83
C LYS A 251 -5.33 22.94 10.69
N ARG A 252 -5.58 24.25 10.88
CA ARG A 252 -6.14 25.12 9.82
C ARG A 252 -5.25 25.19 8.59
N MET A 253 -3.92 25.22 8.76
CA MET A 253 -2.98 25.21 7.64
C MET A 253 -3.01 23.88 6.87
N ALA A 254 -3.02 22.74 7.56
CA ALA A 254 -3.15 21.43 6.93
C ALA A 254 -4.48 21.33 6.18
N ASP A 255 -5.58 21.71 6.84
CA ASP A 255 -6.92 21.76 6.25
C ASP A 255 -6.98 22.66 5.02
N ALA A 256 -6.30 23.81 5.03
CA ALA A 256 -6.22 24.72 3.90
C ALA A 256 -5.39 24.14 2.75
N LYS A 257 -4.31 23.40 3.04
CA LYS A 257 -3.49 22.72 2.04
C LYS A 257 -4.29 21.60 1.35
N ASP A 258 -4.99 20.77 2.11
CA ASP A 258 -5.83 19.70 1.56
C ASP A 258 -6.96 20.29 0.72
N ARG A 259 -7.67 21.29 1.25
CA ARG A 259 -8.70 22.02 0.50
C ARG A 259 -8.16 22.60 -0.81
N LYS A 260 -7.00 23.24 -0.79
CA LYS A 260 -6.40 23.81 -2.00
C LYS A 260 -6.07 22.74 -3.04
N THR A 261 -5.55 21.60 -2.60
CA THR A 261 -5.18 20.48 -3.48
C THR A 261 -6.43 19.87 -4.10
N VAL A 262 -7.43 19.54 -3.27
CA VAL A 262 -8.72 18.98 -3.69
C VAL A 262 -9.47 19.94 -4.62
N GLN A 263 -9.47 21.25 -4.32
CA GLN A 263 -10.09 22.25 -5.20
C GLN A 263 -9.41 22.31 -6.57
N ALA A 264 -8.07 22.28 -6.63
CA ALA A 264 -7.36 22.31 -7.90
C ALA A 264 -7.67 21.06 -8.75
N MET A 265 -7.72 19.88 -8.13
CA MET A 265 -8.15 18.63 -8.77
C MET A 265 -9.58 18.74 -9.29
N TYR A 266 -10.49 19.25 -8.48
CA TYR A 266 -11.89 19.41 -8.85
C TYR A 266 -12.09 20.41 -10.01
N ASP A 267 -11.37 21.54 -10.01
CA ASP A 267 -11.44 22.52 -11.09
C ASP A 267 -10.94 21.92 -12.42
N GLU A 268 -9.87 21.12 -12.39
CA GLU A 268 -9.41 20.38 -13.58
C GLU A 268 -10.42 19.32 -14.03
N PHE A 269 -11.02 18.60 -13.08
CA PHE A 269 -12.05 17.61 -13.35
C PHE A 269 -13.28 18.23 -14.02
N LEU A 270 -13.78 19.37 -13.54
CA LEU A 270 -14.90 20.07 -14.16
C LEU A 270 -14.55 20.56 -15.58
N ALA A 271 -13.31 21.01 -15.79
CA ALA A 271 -12.88 21.56 -17.07
C ALA A 271 -12.61 20.48 -18.13
N THR A 272 -12.12 19.31 -17.73
CA THR A 272 -11.59 18.30 -18.66
C THR A 272 -12.28 16.93 -18.55
N GLY A 273 -13.07 16.71 -17.51
CA GLY A 273 -13.63 15.41 -17.15
C GLY A 273 -12.61 14.46 -16.52
N LYS A 274 -11.40 14.93 -16.17
CA LYS A 274 -10.31 14.09 -15.65
C LYS A 274 -9.33 14.89 -14.79
N VAL A 275 -8.49 14.21 -14.02
CA VAL A 275 -7.42 14.84 -13.22
C VAL A 275 -6.07 14.24 -13.63
N ILE A 276 -5.21 15.05 -14.25
CA ILE A 276 -3.86 14.63 -14.67
C ILE A 276 -2.82 15.64 -14.16
N LYS A 277 -3.01 16.92 -14.46
CA LYS A 277 -2.04 18.00 -14.18
C LYS A 277 -1.94 18.30 -12.70
N THR A 278 -3.07 18.34 -12.02
CA THR A 278 -3.18 18.66 -10.59
C THR A 278 -3.15 17.43 -9.70
N LEU A 279 -3.03 16.24 -10.29
CA LEU A 279 -2.88 14.98 -9.57
C LEU A 279 -1.67 15.08 -8.59
N PRO A 280 -1.83 14.65 -7.33
CA PRO A 280 -0.76 14.59 -6.34
C PRO A 280 0.47 13.80 -6.79
N ALA A 281 1.62 14.05 -6.17
CA ALA A 281 2.90 13.50 -6.64
C ALA A 281 3.04 11.98 -6.39
N ASP A 282 2.49 11.53 -5.27
CA ASP A 282 2.22 10.14 -4.92
C ASP A 282 1.37 9.45 -6.00
N ASP A 283 0.15 9.94 -6.22
CA ASP A 283 -0.78 9.37 -7.21
C ASP A 283 -0.16 9.34 -8.61
N LYS A 284 0.53 10.42 -9.03
CA LYS A 284 1.26 10.45 -10.31
C LYS A 284 2.33 9.37 -10.41
N LYS A 285 3.08 9.13 -9.33
CA LYS A 285 4.15 8.13 -9.33
C LYS A 285 3.56 6.72 -9.38
N ILE A 286 2.54 6.42 -8.59
CA ILE A 286 1.88 5.12 -8.62
C ILE A 286 1.25 4.87 -9.98
N ARG A 287 0.50 5.84 -10.50
CA ARG A 287 -0.10 5.77 -11.83
C ARG A 287 0.95 5.49 -12.91
N ALA A 288 2.08 6.19 -12.91
CA ALA A 288 3.14 5.96 -13.88
C ALA A 288 3.82 4.58 -13.71
N LEU A 289 4.07 4.15 -12.47
CA LEU A 289 4.66 2.85 -12.19
C LEU A 289 3.72 1.69 -12.56
N HIS A 290 2.44 1.79 -12.23
CA HIS A 290 1.40 0.83 -12.60
C HIS A 290 1.26 0.75 -14.12
N CYS A 291 1.21 1.90 -14.80
CA CYS A 291 1.16 1.95 -16.26
C CYS A 291 2.37 1.24 -16.90
N LYS A 292 3.58 1.50 -16.38
CA LYS A 292 4.81 0.89 -16.87
C LYS A 292 4.94 -0.61 -16.56
N GLN A 293 4.68 -1.00 -15.32
CA GLN A 293 5.01 -2.33 -14.80
C GLN A 293 3.87 -3.34 -15.00
N ILE A 294 2.62 -2.89 -14.88
CA ILE A 294 1.43 -3.73 -14.98
C ILE A 294 0.79 -3.61 -16.37
N LEU A 295 0.39 -2.40 -16.76
CA LEU A 295 -0.33 -2.21 -18.02
C LEU A 295 0.60 -2.28 -19.25
N ARG A 296 1.90 -2.05 -19.05
CA ARG A 296 2.94 -1.96 -20.09
C ARG A 296 2.58 -0.96 -21.19
N GLN A 297 2.00 0.16 -20.79
CA GLN A 297 1.62 1.25 -21.68
C GLN A 297 2.43 2.51 -21.31
N PRO A 298 2.59 3.47 -22.24
CA PRO A 298 3.05 4.81 -21.90
C PRO A 298 1.96 5.54 -21.09
N VAL A 299 2.34 6.45 -20.20
CA VAL A 299 1.39 7.14 -19.30
C VAL A 299 0.38 8.00 -20.09
N GLU A 300 0.77 8.46 -21.27
CA GLU A 300 -0.06 9.20 -22.23
C GLU A 300 -1.25 8.35 -22.72
N TRP A 301 -1.10 7.01 -22.74
CA TRP A 301 -2.22 6.11 -23.04
C TRP A 301 -3.30 6.23 -21.97
N LEU A 302 -2.91 6.21 -20.68
CA LEU A 302 -3.85 6.49 -19.60
C LEU A 302 -4.41 7.89 -19.74
N ASP A 303 -3.60 8.92 -20.04
CA ASP A 303 -4.09 10.30 -20.20
C ASP A 303 -5.24 10.39 -21.22
N ALA A 304 -5.14 9.65 -22.32
CA ALA A 304 -6.16 9.59 -23.37
C ALA A 304 -7.42 8.78 -22.99
N MET A 305 -7.35 7.93 -21.97
CA MET A 305 -8.51 7.12 -21.56
C MET A 305 -9.60 7.98 -20.90
N PRO A 306 -10.87 7.84 -21.34
CA PRO A 306 -11.98 8.43 -20.62
C PRO A 306 -12.15 7.74 -19.26
N ILE A 307 -12.59 8.49 -18.26
CA ILE A 307 -12.99 7.93 -16.98
C ILE A 307 -14.48 7.53 -17.02
N ARG A 308 -14.86 6.49 -16.28
CA ARG A 308 -16.27 6.16 -16.09
C ARG A 308 -16.94 7.14 -15.11
N PRO A 309 -18.29 7.23 -15.12
CA PRO A 309 -19.01 8.04 -14.14
C PRO A 309 -18.71 7.62 -12.70
N ILE A 310 -18.39 8.59 -11.85
CA ILE A 310 -18.15 8.43 -10.40
C ILE A 310 -19.40 8.80 -9.60
N GLY A 311 -19.55 8.27 -8.38
CA GLY A 311 -20.63 8.65 -7.47
C GLY A 311 -22.05 8.27 -7.92
N THR A 312 -22.18 7.38 -8.91
CA THR A 312 -23.47 7.01 -9.52
C THR A 312 -24.46 6.34 -8.59
N LYS A 313 -24.00 5.76 -7.48
CA LYS A 313 -24.79 5.07 -6.46
C LYS A 313 -24.86 5.83 -5.14
N HIS A 314 -24.32 7.04 -5.07
CA HIS A 314 -24.32 7.84 -3.85
C HIS A 314 -25.76 8.07 -3.34
N VAL A 315 -25.99 7.73 -2.07
CA VAL A 315 -27.25 8.02 -1.39
C VAL A 315 -27.01 9.15 -0.37
N PRO A 316 -27.53 10.37 -0.60
CA PRO A 316 -27.32 11.47 0.32
C PRO A 316 -27.75 11.14 1.75
N LEU A 317 -26.89 11.45 2.72
CA LEU A 317 -27.30 11.57 4.12
C LEU A 317 -28.33 12.73 4.25
N PRO A 318 -29.13 12.79 5.34
CA PRO A 318 -29.95 13.95 5.63
C PRO A 318 -29.12 15.24 5.52
N GLU A 319 -29.67 16.28 4.89
CA GLU A 319 -28.94 17.53 4.64
C GLU A 319 -28.29 18.06 5.92
N HIS A 320 -26.99 18.37 5.83
CA HIS A 320 -26.15 18.81 6.94
C HIS A 320 -26.25 17.87 8.15
N PRO A 321 -25.70 16.63 8.05
CA PRO A 321 -25.68 15.73 9.18
C PRO A 321 -25.06 16.45 10.38
N GLN A 322 -25.80 16.49 11.49
CA GLN A 322 -25.34 17.18 12.69
C GLN A 322 -23.97 16.61 13.07
N PRO A 323 -22.94 17.46 13.24
CA PRO A 323 -21.60 16.97 13.53
C PRO A 323 -21.65 16.14 14.81
N VAL A 324 -21.24 14.87 14.69
CA VAL A 324 -21.16 13.96 15.83
C VAL A 324 -20.12 14.52 16.78
N THR A 325 -20.56 14.99 17.95
CA THR A 325 -19.64 15.34 19.02
C THR A 325 -19.26 14.05 19.71
N TYR A 326 -18.08 13.52 19.37
CA TYR A 326 -17.60 12.27 19.93
C TYR A 326 -16.78 12.52 21.19
N GLU A 327 -17.22 11.92 22.31
CA GLU A 327 -16.41 11.81 23.52
C GLU A 327 -15.61 10.50 23.48
N LEU A 328 -14.30 10.60 23.67
CA LEU A 328 -13.40 9.45 23.66
C LEU A 328 -13.76 8.45 24.74
N LYS A 329 -14.26 7.28 24.33
CA LYS A 329 -14.49 6.16 25.24
C LYS A 329 -13.16 5.46 25.53
N VAL A 330 -12.78 5.45 26.81
CA VAL A 330 -11.59 4.72 27.27
C VAL A 330 -11.97 3.27 27.48
N VAL A 331 -11.42 2.38 26.66
CA VAL A 331 -11.55 0.95 26.92
C VAL A 331 -10.57 0.60 28.06
N PRO A 332 -11.04 0.02 29.18
CA PRO A 332 -10.15 -0.51 30.20
C PRO A 332 -9.24 -1.54 29.55
N ILE A 333 -7.94 -1.45 29.83
CA ILE A 333 -6.98 -2.44 29.34
C ILE A 333 -7.40 -3.80 29.89
N ALA A 334 -7.68 -4.74 29.00
CA ALA A 334 -8.13 -6.06 29.38
C ALA A 334 -7.01 -6.75 30.17
N LYS A 335 -7.23 -6.94 31.48
CA LYS A 335 -6.28 -7.60 32.39
C LYS A 335 -6.18 -9.11 32.14
N ASP A 336 -7.21 -9.68 31.53
CA ASP A 336 -7.23 -11.03 30.98
C ASP A 336 -8.41 -11.08 30.01
N SER A 337 -8.22 -11.61 28.81
CA SER A 337 -9.37 -12.08 28.02
C SER A 337 -8.96 -13.24 27.13
N SER A 338 -8.94 -14.44 27.69
CA SER A 338 -9.24 -15.64 26.90
C SER A 338 -10.75 -15.79 26.64
N THR A 339 -11.58 -14.81 27.01
CA THR A 339 -13.04 -14.90 26.91
C THR A 339 -13.67 -13.52 26.70
N LEU A 340 -13.61 -12.99 25.48
CA LEU A 340 -14.58 -11.98 25.02
C LEU A 340 -15.17 -12.48 23.70
N ALA A 341 -16.48 -12.72 23.73
CA ALA A 341 -17.27 -13.20 22.61
C ALA A 341 -17.12 -12.24 21.41
N ALA A 342 -16.54 -12.74 20.33
CA ALA A 342 -16.35 -11.99 19.09
C ALA A 342 -16.94 -12.79 17.94
N ASP A 343 -18.23 -12.60 17.68
CA ASP A 343 -18.93 -13.15 16.51
C ASP A 343 -18.75 -12.25 15.26
N ARG A 344 -17.81 -11.30 15.33
CA ARG A 344 -17.36 -10.48 14.18
C ARG A 344 -15.98 -10.93 13.73
N THR A 345 -15.87 -12.22 13.41
CA THR A 345 -14.79 -12.70 12.55
C THR A 345 -15.15 -12.27 11.13
N PRO A 346 -14.27 -11.58 10.38
CA PRO A 346 -14.50 -11.48 8.95
C PRO A 346 -14.52 -12.91 8.42
N THR A 347 -15.64 -13.32 7.83
CA THR A 347 -15.80 -14.62 7.19
C THR A 347 -14.83 -14.70 6.02
N VAL A 348 -13.58 -15.09 6.31
CA VAL A 348 -12.82 -15.87 5.35
C VAL A 348 -13.61 -17.16 5.23
N THR A 349 -14.03 -17.48 4.01
CA THR A 349 -14.65 -18.75 3.67
C THR A 349 -13.93 -19.89 4.41
N PRO A 350 -14.65 -20.80 5.10
CA PRO A 350 -13.99 -21.92 5.77
C PRO A 350 -13.22 -22.74 4.74
N ASP A 351 -11.95 -23.03 5.04
CA ASP A 351 -11.18 -24.07 4.35
C ASP A 351 -12.02 -25.35 4.26
N PRO A 352 -12.13 -26.02 3.09
CA PRO A 352 -12.65 -27.37 3.05
C PRO A 352 -11.71 -28.30 3.82
N ASP A 353 -12.25 -28.77 4.93
CA ASP A 353 -11.81 -29.80 5.86
C ASP A 353 -10.87 -30.91 5.35
N VAL A 354 -9.91 -31.23 6.24
CA VAL A 354 -9.28 -32.53 6.52
C VAL A 354 -8.23 -33.03 5.52
N PHE A 355 -6.96 -32.94 5.93
CA PHE A 355 -5.93 -33.88 5.51
C PHE A 355 -5.45 -34.72 6.69
N GLU A 356 -5.61 -36.03 6.53
CA GLU A 356 -5.17 -37.08 7.43
C GLU A 356 -3.66 -37.03 7.73
N GLU A 357 -3.32 -37.42 8.96
CA GLU A 357 -1.94 -37.58 9.44
C GLU A 357 -1.17 -38.64 8.64
N ALA A 358 0.09 -38.33 8.30
CA ALA A 358 1.08 -39.30 7.84
C ALA A 358 2.47 -38.97 8.43
N PRO A 359 3.36 -39.96 8.56
CA PRO A 359 4.02 -40.28 9.83
C PRO A 359 5.39 -39.61 10.05
N VAL A 360 5.77 -39.63 11.33
CA VAL A 360 7.04 -39.21 11.94
C VAL A 360 8.24 -39.94 11.32
N ILE A 361 9.27 -39.19 10.91
CA ILE A 361 10.62 -39.69 10.64
C ILE A 361 11.59 -38.98 11.60
N GLU A 362 12.35 -39.79 12.34
CA GLU A 362 13.38 -39.38 13.31
C GLU A 362 14.68 -38.84 12.65
N PRO A 363 15.51 -38.08 13.38
CA PRO A 363 16.50 -37.17 12.81
C PRO A 363 17.87 -37.82 12.57
N ILE A 364 18.55 -37.38 11.50
CA ILE A 364 19.98 -37.68 11.27
C ILE A 364 20.83 -36.43 11.58
N ALA A 365 21.98 -36.73 12.19
CA ALA A 365 22.85 -35.89 12.99
C ALA A 365 23.63 -34.78 12.25
N ALA A 366 24.15 -33.88 13.10
CA ALA A 366 24.89 -32.65 12.84
C ALA A 366 26.18 -32.81 12.02
N ALA A 367 26.48 -31.77 11.24
CA ALA A 367 27.84 -31.47 10.75
C ALA A 367 28.20 -30.02 11.12
N GLU A 368 29.40 -29.86 11.66
CA GLU A 368 30.03 -28.64 12.17
C GLU A 368 30.62 -27.74 11.05
N PRO A 369 30.97 -26.46 11.35
CA PRO A 369 30.98 -25.38 10.38
C PRO A 369 32.32 -25.20 9.66
N ILE A 370 32.26 -24.78 8.39
CA ILE A 370 33.42 -24.32 7.62
C ILE A 370 33.36 -22.79 7.49
N SER A 371 34.50 -22.16 7.81
CA SER A 371 34.77 -20.72 7.87
C SER A 371 34.48 -19.96 6.57
N THR A 372 33.84 -18.80 6.68
CA THR A 372 33.62 -17.82 5.60
C THR A 372 34.85 -16.90 5.42
N PRO A 373 35.13 -16.42 4.19
CA PRO A 373 35.90 -15.21 3.95
C PRO A 373 35.00 -13.95 3.93
N PRO A 374 35.54 -12.73 4.13
CA PRO A 374 34.72 -11.53 4.27
C PRO A 374 34.19 -11.01 2.92
N PRO A 375 33.07 -10.26 2.91
CA PRO A 375 32.44 -9.76 1.70
C PRO A 375 33.18 -8.53 1.12
N PRO A 376 33.14 -8.30 -0.21
CA PRO A 376 33.43 -7.00 -0.77
C PRO A 376 32.21 -6.09 -0.64
N GLU A 377 32.46 -4.86 -0.20
CA GLU A 377 31.49 -3.76 -0.15
C GLU A 377 31.00 -3.38 -1.55
N GLN A 378 29.68 -3.19 -1.72
CA GLN A 378 29.15 -2.18 -2.66
C GLN A 378 27.66 -1.83 -2.45
N GLN A 379 27.45 -0.56 -2.12
CA GLN A 379 26.46 0.41 -2.62
C GLN A 379 24.96 0.12 -2.47
N ALA A 380 24.42 0.47 -1.30
CA ALA A 380 23.06 0.96 -1.13
C ALA A 380 23.06 2.49 -1.22
N VAL A 381 22.33 3.10 -2.17
CA VAL A 381 22.22 4.56 -2.24
C VAL A 381 20.84 4.95 -2.78
N GLU A 382 19.89 5.26 -1.88
CA GLU A 382 19.33 6.63 -1.70
C GLU A 382 18.11 6.67 -0.76
N THR A 383 17.31 5.61 -0.63
CA THR A 383 16.10 5.61 0.25
C THR A 383 16.36 5.14 1.68
N ALA A 384 17.28 4.19 1.88
CA ALA A 384 17.73 3.77 3.21
C ALA A 384 18.33 4.94 4.00
N SER A 385 18.99 5.89 3.32
CA SER A 385 19.67 7.05 3.90
C SER A 385 18.74 7.94 4.72
N ALA A 386 17.51 8.24 4.26
CA ALA A 386 16.59 9.11 4.98
C ALA A 386 16.01 8.45 6.24
N ALA A 387 15.63 7.18 6.14
CA ALA A 387 15.11 6.40 7.27
C ALA A 387 16.21 6.11 8.31
N GLU A 388 17.42 5.79 7.86
CA GLU A 388 18.59 5.57 8.72
C GLU A 388 19.08 6.87 9.35
N ALA A 389 19.11 7.98 8.60
CA ALA A 389 19.43 9.30 9.13
C ALA A 389 18.41 9.74 10.19
N MET A 390 17.12 9.47 10.00
CA MET A 390 16.09 9.73 11.01
C MET A 390 16.28 8.87 12.26
N LEU A 391 16.53 7.58 12.09
CA LEU A 391 16.83 6.69 13.20
C LEU A 391 18.15 7.09 13.90
N ALA A 392 19.12 7.65 13.20
CA ALA A 392 20.38 8.15 13.74
C ALA A 392 20.21 9.51 14.45
N GLU A 393 19.40 10.42 13.92
CA GLU A 393 19.05 11.69 14.57
C GLU A 393 18.33 11.43 15.89
N LEU A 394 17.46 10.41 15.94
CA LEU A 394 16.86 9.93 17.19
C LEU A 394 17.89 9.33 18.18
N GLU A 395 19.11 8.95 17.77
CA GLU A 395 20.20 8.57 18.69
C GLU A 395 20.85 9.77 19.35
N ALA A 396 20.96 10.91 18.65
CA ALA A 396 21.59 12.12 19.17
C ALA A 396 20.77 12.79 20.29
N VAL A 397 19.46 12.54 20.35
CA VAL A 397 18.54 13.12 21.36
C VAL A 397 18.51 12.32 22.67
N ASN A 398 19.26 11.21 22.79
CA ASN A 398 19.37 10.42 24.03
C ASN A 398 20.47 10.90 25.01
N GLY A 399 21.01 12.10 24.84
CA GLY A 399 21.79 12.77 25.89
C GLY A 399 20.88 13.30 27.00
N PRO A 400 21.37 13.52 28.24
CA PRO A 400 20.58 14.20 29.25
C PRO A 400 20.19 15.59 28.71
N GLU A 401 18.88 15.89 28.67
CA GLU A 401 18.40 17.23 28.32
C GLU A 401 19.04 18.26 29.26
N PRO A 402 19.64 19.36 28.76
CA PRO A 402 19.99 20.46 29.62
C PRO A 402 18.69 21.13 30.08
N GLU A 403 18.53 21.28 31.40
CA GLU A 403 17.56 22.20 31.98
C GLU A 403 17.90 23.61 31.48
N VAL A 404 17.14 24.11 30.51
CA VAL A 404 17.20 25.51 30.10
C VAL A 404 16.08 26.24 30.83
N GLU A 405 16.40 26.82 31.98
CA GLU A 405 15.63 27.92 32.55
C GLU A 405 15.72 29.11 31.58
N ALA A 406 14.66 29.33 30.82
CA ALA A 406 14.49 30.56 30.04
C ALA A 406 13.64 31.53 30.86
N GLU A 407 14.29 32.41 31.63
CA GLU A 407 13.71 33.69 32.02
C GLU A 407 13.46 34.51 30.74
N LEU A 408 12.20 34.84 30.47
CA LEU A 408 11.82 35.79 29.42
C LEU A 408 11.12 36.97 30.09
N GLU A 409 11.80 38.12 30.09
CA GLU A 409 11.16 39.40 30.40
C GLU A 409 10.17 39.80 29.28
N PRO A 410 9.04 40.45 29.62
CA PRO A 410 8.02 40.80 28.65
C PRO A 410 8.34 42.14 27.98
N VAL A 411 8.29 42.16 26.65
CA VAL A 411 8.16 43.41 25.87
C VAL A 411 6.69 43.62 25.51
N GLU A 412 6.07 44.57 26.20
CA GLU A 412 4.79 45.18 25.84
C GLU A 412 4.90 45.93 24.51
N ALA A 413 3.94 45.73 23.61
CA ALA A 413 3.53 46.75 22.66
C ALA A 413 2.04 46.60 22.33
N ALA A 414 1.29 47.48 22.99
CA ALA A 414 -0.08 47.97 22.77
C ALA A 414 -0.82 47.57 21.49
N ALA A 415 -2.07 47.14 21.71
CA ALA A 415 -3.17 47.20 20.77
C ALA A 415 -3.55 48.65 20.43
N GLU A 416 -4.19 48.88 19.27
CA GLU A 416 -5.56 49.41 19.24
C GLU A 416 -6.24 49.23 17.85
N PRO A 417 -7.58 49.18 17.80
CA PRO A 417 -8.38 48.65 16.70
C PRO A 417 -9.03 49.76 15.83
N VAL A 418 -9.48 49.42 14.61
CA VAL A 418 -10.47 50.27 13.90
C VAL A 418 -11.53 49.41 13.19
N SER A 419 -12.76 49.86 13.37
CA SER A 419 -14.06 49.33 12.92
C SER A 419 -14.36 49.48 11.42
N ALA A 420 -15.28 48.60 10.97
CA ALA A 420 -16.07 48.44 9.73
C ALA A 420 -16.68 49.72 9.06
N PRO A 421 -17.57 49.61 8.04
CA PRO A 421 -17.56 48.89 6.73
C PRO A 421 -17.98 49.82 5.53
N ALA A 422 -17.90 49.39 4.26
CA ALA A 422 -18.82 49.80 3.17
C ALA A 422 -18.59 49.13 1.79
N GLU A 423 -19.68 48.59 1.24
CA GLU A 423 -20.23 48.52 -0.14
C GLU A 423 -19.40 48.41 -1.44
N ILE A 424 -19.68 47.30 -2.15
CA ILE A 424 -20.10 47.10 -3.56
C ILE A 424 -19.87 48.25 -4.56
N VAL A 425 -19.09 47.98 -5.62
CA VAL A 425 -19.36 48.49 -6.99
C VAL A 425 -19.05 47.42 -8.03
N GLU A 426 -20.06 47.11 -8.83
CA GLU A 426 -20.11 46.25 -10.00
C GLU A 426 -19.47 46.96 -11.22
N LYS A 427 -18.71 46.24 -12.07
CA LYS A 427 -18.55 46.60 -13.49
C LYS A 427 -18.16 45.40 -14.35
N ALA A 428 -18.95 45.23 -15.42
CA ALA A 428 -18.92 44.18 -16.42
C ALA A 428 -17.90 44.50 -17.57
N PRO A 429 -17.79 43.69 -18.65
CA PRO A 429 -16.52 43.28 -19.23
C PRO A 429 -16.09 44.10 -20.45
N VAL A 430 -14.81 44.01 -20.81
CA VAL A 430 -14.28 44.56 -22.08
C VAL A 430 -14.07 43.42 -23.07
N GLU A 431 -14.78 43.55 -24.18
CA GLU A 431 -14.76 42.76 -25.40
C GLU A 431 -13.59 43.21 -26.29
N VAL A 432 -12.81 42.27 -26.86
CA VAL A 432 -11.92 42.54 -28.01
C VAL A 432 -12.00 41.37 -29.00
N THR A 433 -12.64 41.66 -30.12
CA THR A 433 -12.61 40.99 -31.44
C THR A 433 -11.87 41.95 -32.38
N LEU A 434 -11.15 41.63 -33.47
CA LEU A 434 -10.83 40.47 -34.32
C LEU A 434 -9.55 40.87 -35.11
N GLU A 435 -8.80 39.94 -35.69
CA GLU A 435 -8.64 39.84 -37.15
C GLU A 435 -7.67 38.73 -37.58
N ALA A 436 -8.04 38.10 -38.69
CA ALA A 436 -7.42 36.94 -39.32
C ALA A 436 -6.35 37.35 -40.33
N SER A 437 -5.35 36.48 -40.52
CA SER A 437 -4.71 36.32 -41.83
C SER A 437 -4.10 34.91 -41.93
N ASP A 438 -4.41 34.26 -43.04
CA ASP A 438 -3.76 33.08 -43.60
C ASP A 438 -3.41 33.50 -45.05
N PRO A 439 -2.24 33.11 -45.61
CA PRO A 439 -2.27 31.88 -46.40
C PRO A 439 -0.95 31.06 -46.42
N ALA A 440 -1.15 29.74 -46.40
CA ALA A 440 -0.49 28.69 -47.21
C ALA A 440 1.03 28.76 -47.49
N ASP A 441 1.78 27.83 -46.90
CA ASP A 441 2.89 27.14 -47.56
C ASP A 441 3.00 25.67 -47.08
N THR A 442 3.39 24.81 -48.01
CA THR A 442 3.44 23.34 -48.01
C THR A 442 4.27 22.68 -46.89
N PRO A 443 3.89 21.47 -46.41
CA PRO A 443 4.63 20.78 -45.35
C PRO A 443 5.88 20.07 -45.88
N LYS A 444 7.05 20.45 -45.35
CA LYS A 444 8.24 19.59 -45.39
C LYS A 444 8.05 18.46 -44.37
N SER A 445 8.08 17.24 -44.88
CA SER A 445 8.22 16.00 -44.11
C SER A 445 9.56 16.01 -43.37
N GLU A 446 9.52 16.03 -42.04
CA GLU A 446 10.61 15.59 -41.16
C GLU A 446 10.15 14.33 -40.41
N PRO A 447 11.06 13.38 -40.14
CA PRO A 447 10.73 11.98 -39.93
C PRO A 447 10.00 11.75 -38.61
N GLU A 448 9.07 10.80 -38.62
CA GLU A 448 8.42 10.25 -37.44
C GLU A 448 9.49 9.86 -36.39
N PRO A 449 9.33 10.21 -35.10
CA PRO A 449 10.11 9.58 -34.06
C PRO A 449 9.73 8.10 -34.01
N GLU A 450 10.73 7.24 -34.16
CA GLU A 450 10.60 5.78 -34.07
C GLU A 450 9.80 5.40 -32.81
N VAL A 451 8.74 4.63 -33.03
CA VAL A 451 7.99 3.91 -32.02
C VAL A 451 8.92 2.92 -31.32
N ASP A 452 9.45 3.30 -30.15
CA ASP A 452 10.27 2.38 -29.35
C ASP A 452 9.42 1.20 -28.87
N ALA A 453 9.89 0.02 -29.30
CA ALA A 453 9.26 -1.28 -29.21
C ALA A 453 9.00 -1.74 -27.77
N VAL A 454 7.93 -2.54 -27.59
CA VAL A 454 7.75 -3.47 -26.46
C VAL A 454 9.11 -4.12 -26.19
N SER A 455 9.74 -3.80 -25.05
CA SER A 455 11.11 -4.22 -24.76
C SER A 455 11.20 -5.74 -24.87
N LYS A 456 11.80 -6.20 -25.98
CA LYS A 456 11.96 -7.61 -26.32
C LYS A 456 12.74 -8.29 -25.21
N LEU A 457 12.10 -9.25 -24.53
CA LEU A 457 12.78 -10.09 -23.55
C LEU A 457 13.95 -10.77 -24.26
N SER A 458 15.15 -10.61 -23.75
CA SER A 458 16.37 -11.10 -24.38
C SER A 458 17.18 -11.91 -23.38
N ARG A 459 18.11 -12.72 -23.88
CA ARG A 459 19.03 -13.48 -23.01
C ARG A 459 19.86 -12.59 -22.08
N GLY A 460 20.12 -11.34 -22.45
CA GLY A 460 20.83 -10.38 -21.61
C GLY A 460 19.98 -9.66 -20.57
N SER A 461 18.66 -9.86 -20.59
CA SER A 461 17.76 -9.26 -19.61
C SER A 461 17.97 -9.86 -18.22
N PRO A 462 17.81 -9.09 -17.13
CA PRO A 462 17.84 -9.59 -15.76
C PRO A 462 16.88 -10.76 -15.53
N VAL A 463 17.26 -11.71 -14.66
CA VAL A 463 16.43 -12.88 -14.34
C VAL A 463 15.09 -12.51 -13.70
N VAL A 464 15.00 -11.36 -13.03
CA VAL A 464 13.75 -10.83 -12.44
C VAL A 464 12.69 -10.48 -13.49
N ASP A 465 13.08 -10.30 -14.75
CA ASP A 465 12.16 -10.00 -15.85
C ASP A 465 11.53 -11.28 -16.44
N ALA A 466 11.99 -12.47 -16.03
CA ALA A 466 11.43 -13.74 -16.46
C ALA A 466 10.03 -13.98 -15.86
N PRO A 467 9.11 -14.59 -16.62
CA PRO A 467 7.77 -14.94 -16.14
C PRO A 467 7.84 -15.80 -14.88
N SER A 468 6.94 -15.53 -13.92
CA SER A 468 6.83 -16.25 -12.64
C SER A 468 8.02 -16.09 -11.68
N ILE A 469 8.99 -15.21 -11.98
CA ILE A 469 10.16 -14.93 -11.14
C ILE A 469 10.08 -13.50 -10.59
N GLY A 470 9.60 -13.35 -9.36
CA GLY A 470 9.61 -12.05 -8.66
C GLY A 470 10.97 -11.71 -8.03
N PRO A 471 11.17 -10.47 -7.52
CA PRO A 471 12.45 -10.01 -6.96
C PRO A 471 13.05 -10.90 -5.86
N LYS A 472 12.20 -11.55 -5.04
CA LYS A 472 12.67 -12.49 -4.01
C LYS A 472 13.22 -13.78 -4.61
N THR A 473 12.58 -14.30 -5.65
CA THR A 473 13.03 -15.49 -6.37
C THR A 473 14.28 -15.15 -7.18
N ALA A 474 14.32 -13.98 -7.83
CA ALA A 474 15.49 -13.47 -8.53
C ALA A 474 16.71 -13.39 -7.59
N LYS A 475 16.58 -12.77 -6.41
CA LYS A 475 17.67 -12.73 -5.41
C LYS A 475 18.18 -14.11 -5.00
N ARG A 476 17.31 -15.12 -4.96
CA ARG A 476 17.71 -16.51 -4.66
C ARG A 476 18.46 -17.14 -5.83
N LEU A 477 18.02 -16.89 -7.05
CA LEU A 477 18.68 -17.32 -8.29
C LEU A 477 20.05 -16.66 -8.45
N GLU A 478 20.15 -15.36 -8.16
CA GLU A 478 21.41 -14.61 -8.14
C GLU A 478 22.40 -15.18 -7.12
N ALA A 479 21.91 -15.66 -5.96
CA ALA A 479 22.75 -16.32 -4.96
C ALA A 479 23.33 -17.67 -5.44
N VAL A 480 22.75 -18.28 -6.47
CA VAL A 480 23.28 -19.47 -7.16
C VAL A 480 23.82 -19.14 -8.55
N SER A 481 24.26 -17.90 -8.75
CA SER A 481 24.90 -17.40 -9.98
C SER A 481 24.02 -17.33 -11.24
N ILE A 482 22.70 -17.24 -11.07
CA ILE A 482 21.75 -17.02 -12.16
C ILE A 482 21.29 -15.56 -12.11
N TYR A 483 21.88 -14.69 -12.94
CA TYR A 483 21.63 -13.24 -12.93
C TYR A 483 20.78 -12.78 -14.12
N THR A 484 20.88 -13.48 -15.24
CA THR A 484 20.23 -13.13 -16.50
C THR A 484 19.29 -14.23 -16.98
N ILE A 485 18.45 -13.89 -17.94
CA ILE A 485 17.61 -14.86 -18.65
C ILE A 485 18.44 -15.91 -19.38
N GLY A 486 19.60 -15.53 -19.91
CA GLY A 486 20.57 -16.47 -20.50
C GLY A 486 21.00 -17.51 -19.47
N ASP A 487 21.41 -17.05 -18.29
CA ASP A 487 21.82 -17.94 -17.19
C ASP A 487 20.68 -18.88 -16.79
N LEU A 488 19.45 -18.36 -16.67
CA LEU A 488 18.27 -19.16 -16.31
C LEU A 488 17.99 -20.24 -17.36
N LEU A 489 18.07 -19.89 -18.65
CA LEU A 489 17.78 -20.80 -19.76
C LEU A 489 18.86 -21.88 -19.95
N ASP A 490 20.09 -21.61 -19.51
CA ASP A 490 21.22 -22.54 -19.62
C ASP A 490 21.45 -23.35 -18.33
N ALA A 491 20.83 -22.95 -17.22
CA ALA A 491 20.98 -23.61 -15.93
C ALA A 491 20.43 -25.05 -15.93
N ASP A 492 21.17 -25.96 -15.29
CA ASP A 492 20.67 -27.30 -14.98
C ASP A 492 19.62 -27.22 -13.86
N VAL A 493 18.41 -27.68 -14.13
CA VAL A 493 17.26 -27.52 -13.22
C VAL A 493 17.38 -28.36 -11.95
N ASP A 494 18.05 -29.51 -11.99
CA ASP A 494 18.21 -30.40 -10.84
C ASP A 494 19.33 -29.89 -9.92
N GLU A 495 20.45 -29.46 -10.50
CA GLU A 495 21.53 -28.81 -9.76
C GLU A 495 21.05 -27.48 -9.16
N THR A 496 20.31 -26.68 -9.93
CA THR A 496 19.78 -25.39 -9.45
C THR A 496 18.76 -25.58 -8.34
N ALA A 497 17.83 -26.52 -8.45
CA ALA A 497 16.88 -26.82 -7.37
C ALA A 497 17.61 -27.25 -6.08
N THR A 498 18.65 -28.06 -6.23
CA THR A 498 19.49 -28.53 -5.12
C THR A 498 20.25 -27.36 -4.48
N ALA A 499 20.87 -26.51 -5.29
CA ALA A 499 21.64 -25.35 -4.84
C ALA A 499 20.77 -24.29 -4.14
N LEU A 500 19.56 -24.06 -4.66
CA LEU A 500 18.58 -23.15 -4.05
C LEU A 500 18.11 -23.68 -2.68
N ASN A 501 17.97 -25.00 -2.54
CA ASN A 501 17.50 -25.67 -1.32
C ASN A 501 16.20 -25.06 -0.75
N VAL A 502 15.25 -24.72 -1.64
CA VAL A 502 13.96 -24.14 -1.27
C VAL A 502 12.86 -25.19 -1.48
N ARG A 503 12.12 -25.51 -0.42
CA ARG A 503 11.11 -26.59 -0.39
C ARG A 503 10.12 -26.58 -1.56
N TYR A 504 9.74 -25.41 -2.06
CA TYR A 504 8.74 -25.23 -3.12
C TYR A 504 9.32 -24.99 -4.52
N ILE A 505 10.64 -24.74 -4.66
CA ILE A 505 11.28 -24.56 -5.98
C ILE A 505 11.93 -25.90 -6.35
N LYS A 506 11.23 -26.68 -7.17
CA LYS A 506 11.68 -27.99 -7.64
C LYS A 506 12.16 -27.90 -9.09
N ALA A 507 12.88 -28.91 -9.57
CA ALA A 507 13.30 -29.02 -10.97
C ALA A 507 12.16 -28.74 -11.96
N LYS A 508 10.98 -29.34 -11.72
CA LYS A 508 9.78 -29.08 -12.54
C LYS A 508 9.39 -27.59 -12.58
N THR A 509 9.45 -26.89 -11.45
CA THR A 509 9.14 -25.45 -11.38
C THR A 509 10.13 -24.63 -12.19
N LEU A 510 11.42 -24.98 -12.11
CA LEU A 510 12.47 -24.33 -12.90
C LEU A 510 12.29 -24.62 -14.40
N THR A 511 11.92 -25.85 -14.78
CA THR A 511 11.57 -26.18 -16.17
C THR A 511 10.39 -25.35 -16.66
N ASP A 512 9.33 -25.23 -15.85
CA ASP A 512 8.18 -24.39 -16.22
C ASP A 512 8.61 -22.92 -16.40
N TRP A 513 9.49 -22.38 -15.54
CA TRP A 513 10.04 -21.02 -15.72
C TRP A 513 10.90 -20.90 -16.98
N GLN A 514 11.75 -21.89 -17.28
CA GLN A 514 12.56 -21.90 -18.50
C GLN A 514 11.69 -21.92 -19.75
N ASP A 515 10.65 -22.77 -19.79
CA ASP A 515 9.75 -22.88 -20.94
C ASP A 515 8.90 -21.61 -21.14
N GLN A 516 8.38 -21.03 -20.05
CA GLN A 516 7.64 -19.76 -20.09
C GLN A 516 8.54 -18.63 -20.61
N THR A 517 9.76 -18.55 -20.10
CA THR A 517 10.76 -17.55 -20.50
C THR A 517 11.14 -17.73 -21.97
N ARG A 518 11.38 -18.97 -22.41
CA ARG A 518 11.72 -19.30 -23.80
C ARG A 518 10.61 -18.89 -24.76
N LEU A 519 9.35 -19.19 -24.44
CA LEU A 519 8.20 -18.75 -25.25
C LEU A 519 8.15 -17.22 -25.42
N MET A 520 8.44 -16.45 -24.37
CA MET A 520 8.43 -14.99 -24.46
C MET A 520 9.63 -14.40 -25.20
N VAL A 521 10.79 -15.06 -25.12
CA VAL A 521 11.99 -14.66 -25.88
C VAL A 521 11.81 -14.97 -27.38
N ASP A 522 11.26 -16.14 -27.67
CA ASP A 522 11.16 -16.66 -29.04
C ASP A 522 9.90 -16.18 -29.76
N ALA A 523 8.81 -15.83 -29.05
CA ALA A 523 7.63 -15.17 -29.62
C ALA A 523 7.41 -13.77 -28.99
N PRO A 524 8.16 -12.75 -29.45
CA PRO A 524 8.03 -11.39 -28.94
C PRO A 524 6.60 -10.85 -29.09
N GLY A 525 6.03 -10.37 -27.98
CA GLY A 525 4.65 -9.91 -27.91
C GLY A 525 3.72 -10.81 -27.08
N LEU A 526 4.16 -12.01 -26.73
CA LEU A 526 3.44 -12.89 -25.81
C LEU A 526 3.47 -12.31 -24.38
N ARG A 527 2.32 -12.26 -23.68
CA ARG A 527 2.26 -11.75 -22.31
C ARG A 527 2.74 -12.81 -21.31
N VAL A 528 3.11 -12.37 -20.10
CA VAL A 528 3.52 -13.26 -19.00
C VAL A 528 2.42 -14.28 -18.70
N LEU A 529 1.18 -13.80 -18.54
CA LEU A 529 0.03 -14.67 -18.29
C LEU A 529 -0.16 -15.70 -19.41
N ASP A 530 -0.05 -15.30 -20.67
CA ASP A 530 -0.21 -16.20 -21.81
C ASP A 530 0.86 -17.30 -21.81
N SER A 531 2.12 -16.95 -21.51
CA SER A 531 3.20 -17.94 -21.40
C SER A 531 2.94 -18.95 -20.27
N GLN A 532 2.41 -18.51 -19.13
CA GLN A 532 2.05 -19.39 -18.01
C GLN A 532 0.89 -20.32 -18.38
N ILE A 533 -0.12 -19.80 -19.06
CA ILE A 533 -1.28 -20.58 -19.55
C ILE A 533 -0.81 -21.62 -20.57
N LEU A 534 0.03 -21.24 -21.54
CA LEU A 534 0.54 -22.12 -22.58
C LEU A 534 1.36 -23.28 -22.00
N VAL A 535 2.30 -22.98 -21.08
CA VAL A 535 3.12 -24.01 -20.43
C VAL A 535 2.28 -24.92 -19.53
N GLY A 536 1.29 -24.36 -18.83
CA GLY A 536 0.30 -25.12 -18.07
C GLY A 536 -0.56 -26.03 -18.95
N ALA A 537 -0.89 -25.57 -20.16
CA ALA A 537 -1.60 -26.33 -21.20
C ALA A 537 -0.72 -27.35 -21.92
N GLY A 538 0.57 -27.41 -21.60
CA GLY A 538 1.53 -28.35 -22.19
C GLY A 538 2.20 -27.88 -23.48
N ILE A 539 1.99 -26.64 -23.90
CA ILE A 539 2.72 -26.02 -25.03
C ILE A 539 4.02 -25.42 -24.48
N ARG A 540 5.17 -26.02 -24.81
CA ARG A 540 6.45 -25.72 -24.14
C ARG A 540 7.42 -24.86 -24.96
N ASN A 541 7.17 -24.68 -26.24
CA ASN A 541 8.02 -23.89 -27.13
C ASN A 541 7.22 -23.32 -28.31
N VAL A 542 7.87 -22.42 -29.06
CA VAL A 542 7.24 -21.71 -30.18
C VAL A 542 6.90 -22.64 -31.34
N ASP A 543 7.67 -23.70 -31.56
CA ASP A 543 7.39 -24.69 -32.60
C ASP A 543 6.11 -25.48 -32.33
N ASP A 544 5.91 -25.90 -31.08
CA ASP A 544 4.67 -26.56 -30.63
C ASP A 544 3.47 -25.62 -30.82
N LEU A 545 3.62 -24.34 -30.47
CA LEU A 545 2.56 -23.34 -30.59
C LEU A 545 2.22 -23.04 -32.06
N ALA A 546 3.22 -22.82 -32.91
CA ALA A 546 3.02 -22.48 -34.32
C ALA A 546 2.37 -23.62 -35.13
N ASN A 547 2.68 -24.87 -34.78
CA ASN A 547 2.15 -26.06 -35.44
C ASN A 547 0.80 -26.54 -34.87
N ALA A 548 0.40 -26.05 -33.70
CA ALA A 548 -0.87 -26.43 -33.09
C ALA A 548 -2.07 -25.78 -33.79
N SER A 549 -3.22 -26.45 -33.74
CA SER A 549 -4.50 -25.86 -34.16
C SER A 549 -5.09 -24.99 -33.04
N ALA A 550 -5.73 -23.87 -33.40
CA ALA A 550 -6.36 -22.98 -32.41
C ALA A 550 -7.37 -23.72 -31.51
N LYS A 551 -8.09 -24.70 -32.06
CA LYS A 551 -9.01 -25.55 -31.27
C LYS A 551 -8.28 -26.36 -30.21
N THR A 552 -7.13 -26.95 -30.56
CA THR A 552 -6.31 -27.76 -29.65
C THR A 552 -5.76 -26.90 -28.52
N VAL A 553 -5.17 -25.75 -28.85
CA VAL A 553 -4.58 -24.84 -27.86
C VAL A 553 -5.67 -24.28 -26.95
N LEU A 554 -6.81 -23.83 -27.49
CA LEU A 554 -7.93 -23.33 -26.70
C LEU A 554 -8.44 -24.39 -25.72
N THR A 555 -8.62 -25.63 -26.19
CA THR A 555 -9.12 -26.73 -25.33
C THR A 555 -8.13 -27.07 -24.22
N ALA A 556 -6.83 -27.10 -24.52
CA ALA A 556 -5.78 -27.38 -23.56
C ALA A 556 -5.64 -26.24 -22.53
N ALA A 557 -5.69 -24.99 -22.99
CA ALA A 557 -5.66 -23.80 -22.15
C ALA A 557 -6.86 -23.77 -21.20
N THR A 558 -8.08 -23.93 -21.69
CA THR A 558 -9.28 -23.92 -20.83
C THR A 558 -9.25 -25.10 -19.84
N SER A 559 -8.83 -26.29 -20.27
CA SER A 559 -8.69 -27.45 -19.38
C SER A 559 -7.65 -27.23 -18.28
N PHE A 560 -6.54 -26.55 -18.60
CA PHE A 560 -5.56 -26.16 -17.60
C PHE A 560 -6.14 -25.14 -16.61
N LEU A 561 -6.86 -24.13 -17.11
CA LEU A 561 -7.49 -23.08 -16.31
C LEU A 561 -8.55 -23.62 -15.35
N ASP A 562 -9.21 -24.73 -15.70
CA ASP A 562 -10.14 -25.45 -14.81
C ASP A 562 -9.45 -26.22 -13.67
N THR A 563 -8.13 -26.34 -13.67
CA THR A 563 -7.38 -27.02 -12.60
C THR A 563 -7.06 -26.05 -11.45
N PRO A 564 -6.80 -26.53 -10.21
CA PRO A 564 -6.36 -25.67 -9.11
C PRO A 564 -5.07 -24.88 -9.41
N GLN A 565 -4.22 -25.38 -10.31
CA GLN A 565 -3.00 -24.69 -10.73
C GLN A 565 -3.32 -23.57 -11.72
N GLY A 566 -4.23 -23.81 -12.68
CA GLY A 566 -4.70 -22.79 -13.62
C GLY A 566 -5.55 -21.71 -12.97
N ALA A 567 -6.40 -22.07 -11.99
CA ALA A 567 -7.15 -21.11 -11.19
C ALA A 567 -6.24 -20.16 -10.39
N ARG A 568 -5.06 -20.65 -9.95
CA ARG A 568 -4.01 -19.81 -9.34
C ARG A 568 -3.30 -18.91 -10.35
N VAL A 569 -3.20 -19.32 -11.61
CA VAL A 569 -2.66 -18.48 -12.69
C VAL A 569 -3.62 -17.33 -13.02
N LEU A 570 -4.94 -17.58 -12.98
CA LEU A 570 -5.98 -16.54 -13.14
C LEU A 570 -6.27 -15.73 -11.87
N TRP A 571 -5.74 -16.16 -10.71
CA TRP A 571 -5.94 -15.51 -9.41
C TRP A 571 -7.41 -15.23 -9.04
N GLY A 572 -8.35 -16.06 -9.51
CA GLY A 572 -9.78 -15.89 -9.27
C GLY A 572 -10.55 -15.01 -10.27
N GLY A 573 -9.87 -14.48 -11.30
CA GLY A 573 -10.50 -13.80 -12.44
C GLY A 573 -11.24 -14.76 -13.38
N GLU A 574 -12.14 -14.21 -14.20
CA GLU A 574 -12.87 -15.00 -15.22
C GLU A 574 -11.91 -15.54 -16.30
N ASN A 575 -12.15 -16.77 -16.77
CA ASN A 575 -11.43 -17.33 -17.91
C ASN A 575 -11.80 -16.55 -19.18
N ASN A 576 -10.89 -15.70 -19.63
CA ASN A 576 -11.04 -14.86 -20.83
C ASN A 576 -10.30 -15.42 -22.05
N VAL A 577 -9.76 -16.65 -21.99
CA VAL A 577 -9.10 -17.27 -23.13
C VAL A 577 -10.14 -17.69 -24.14
N ASP A 578 -10.21 -16.94 -25.23
CA ASP A 578 -11.08 -17.24 -26.35
C ASP A 578 -10.28 -17.64 -27.60
N ARG A 579 -11.01 -17.92 -28.69
CA ARG A 579 -10.41 -18.32 -29.95
C ARG A 579 -9.54 -17.22 -30.57
N GLN A 580 -9.93 -15.96 -30.44
CA GLN A 580 -9.21 -14.85 -31.04
C GLN A 580 -7.86 -14.65 -30.35
N GLU A 581 -7.84 -14.77 -29.03
CA GLU A 581 -6.62 -14.71 -28.23
C GLU A 581 -5.63 -15.81 -28.62
N VAL A 582 -6.11 -17.05 -28.73
CA VAL A 582 -5.30 -18.21 -29.15
C VAL A 582 -4.78 -18.07 -30.58
N GLU A 583 -5.61 -17.56 -31.50
CA GLU A 583 -5.17 -17.28 -32.88
C GLU A 583 -4.09 -16.19 -32.90
N GLY A 584 -4.17 -15.20 -31.99
CA GLY A 584 -3.12 -14.21 -31.76
C GLY A 584 -1.79 -14.84 -31.33
N TRP A 585 -1.80 -15.73 -30.33
CA TRP A 585 -0.59 -16.43 -29.86
C TRP A 585 0.06 -17.27 -30.97
N ILE A 586 -0.74 -18.02 -31.73
CA ILE A 586 -0.26 -18.80 -32.88
C ILE A 586 0.31 -17.88 -33.97
N GLY A 587 -0.31 -16.72 -34.19
CA GLY A 587 0.17 -15.69 -35.11
C GLY A 587 1.57 -15.19 -34.72
N LEU A 588 1.78 -14.85 -33.45
CA LEU A 588 3.09 -14.45 -32.92
C LEU A 588 4.14 -15.54 -33.11
N ALA A 589 3.79 -16.80 -32.81
CA ALA A 589 4.68 -17.94 -32.95
C ALA A 589 5.11 -18.17 -34.41
N LYS A 590 4.17 -18.10 -35.36
CA LYS A 590 4.46 -18.23 -36.79
C LYS A 590 5.28 -17.05 -37.32
N ALA A 591 4.99 -15.83 -36.85
CA ALA A 591 5.74 -14.65 -37.24
C ALA A 591 7.20 -14.72 -36.76
N ALA A 592 7.48 -15.36 -35.64
CA ALA A 592 8.84 -15.56 -35.15
C ALA A 592 9.64 -16.63 -35.92
N GLN A 593 8.96 -17.55 -36.62
CA GLN A 593 9.59 -18.57 -37.46
C GLN A 593 9.81 -18.13 -38.92
N ALA A 594 9.14 -17.07 -39.35
CA ALA A 594 9.23 -16.49 -40.70
C ALA A 594 10.46 -15.61 -40.85
#